data_AF-A0A134BGC5-F1
#
_entry.id   AF-A0A134BGC5-F1
#
_cell.length_a   1.000
_cell.length_b   1.000
_cell.length_c   1.000
_cell.angle_alpha   90.00
_cell.angle_beta   90.00
_cell.angle_gamma   90.00
#
_symmetry.space_group_name_H-M   'P 1'
#
loop_
_entity.id
_entity.type
_entity.pdbx_description
1 polymer ?
#
loop_
_entity_poly.entity_id
_entity_poly.type
_entity_poly.pdbx_seq_one_letter_code
_entity_poly.pdbx_strand_id
1 'polypeptide(L)'
;MKNKANKSFYIIILWVVISNSIISCTTWQDETIESSYIIPTLPDPEYKFSRNNESSVDLLECSLLKEPADIIYQSFMKEARISNGAQQERMNEYFKQGVYGKAPFDEIATSMAHSVDRERVLATFQQLFNDSRALSGYGYKRPADVRNTKAQTGKGGYLGYNIGDVNLAFVNNKGLAVAEVYNEMIRGSIYLDKILNVHLNPQLYNDQRLLKDQESSILVNGHNYTELEHHWDLAYGYYQYWLPIVQKNERNILKGSRIKLYNAFATGRLAMTEYRFDEMRKCLDIIRQELSKVAAVHAIQLLSGEITKVNLDEDISNALVFLSRAYGAIFSLQFAVNIEGKPLYTFDEVQTLLGALTQNSGLWDKQRLEGDSTITGSIAYTVAQIKQRIL
;
A
#
# COMPACT_ATOMS: atom_id res chain seq x y z
N MET A 1 3.77 62.43 40.06
CA MET A 1 3.15 62.59 41.39
C MET A 1 1.83 61.81 41.42
N LYS A 2 1.70 60.95 42.44
CA LYS A 2 0.54 60.27 43.04
C LYS A 2 -0.85 60.28 42.36
N ASN A 3 -1.40 59.06 42.32
CA ASN A 3 -2.75 58.62 42.77
C ASN A 3 -4.01 58.75 41.90
N LYS A 4 -4.44 57.57 41.43
CA LYS A 4 -5.74 56.88 41.69
C LYS A 4 -6.93 57.68 42.28
N ALA A 5 -8.09 57.50 41.65
CA ALA A 5 -9.42 57.34 42.25
C ALA A 5 -10.19 56.35 41.32
N ASN A 6 -10.75 55.18 41.65
CA ASN A 6 -11.56 54.59 42.74
C ASN A 6 -13.07 54.93 42.72
N LYS A 7 -13.84 53.94 42.22
CA LYS A 7 -15.13 53.36 42.69
C LYS A 7 -16.46 54.15 42.72
N SER A 8 -17.45 53.54 42.03
CA SER A 8 -18.83 53.17 42.41
C SER A 8 -19.64 54.03 43.40
N PHE A 9 -20.93 54.31 43.10
CA PHE A 9 -22.12 53.61 43.65
C PHE A 9 -23.47 54.28 43.20
N TYR A 10 -24.43 53.44 42.78
CA TYR A 10 -25.92 53.45 42.79
C TYR A 10 -26.76 54.73 43.03
N ILE A 11 -27.98 54.78 42.42
CA ILE A 11 -29.34 54.81 43.06
C ILE A 11 -30.45 55.38 42.10
N ILE A 12 -31.42 54.56 41.61
CA ILE A 12 -32.89 54.41 41.96
C ILE A 12 -33.88 55.25 41.08
N ILE A 13 -35.07 54.63 40.82
CA ILE A 13 -36.44 55.16 40.51
C ILE A 13 -36.81 55.09 39.01
N LEU A 14 -37.66 54.21 38.45
CA LEU A 14 -39.04 53.67 38.70
C LEU A 14 -40.22 54.63 38.34
N TRP A 15 -40.88 54.40 37.19
CA TRP A 15 -42.34 54.52 36.82
C TRP A 15 -42.47 54.72 35.28
N VAL A 16 -43.15 53.88 34.45
CA VAL A 16 -44.62 53.64 34.30
C VAL A 16 -45.33 54.96 33.90
N VAL A 17 -45.98 55.22 32.75
CA VAL A 17 -46.63 54.41 31.69
C VAL A 17 -47.19 55.36 30.57
N ILE A 18 -47.58 54.80 29.40
CA ILE A 18 -48.54 55.32 28.36
C ILE A 18 -48.04 56.25 27.22
N SER A 19 -47.87 55.58 26.07
CA SER A 19 -48.25 55.91 24.67
C SER A 19 -48.34 57.36 24.17
N ASN A 20 -47.60 57.63 23.10
CA ASN A 20 -48.13 58.34 21.93
C ASN A 20 -47.54 57.78 20.63
N SER A 21 -48.44 57.39 19.75
CA SER A 21 -48.18 56.86 18.41
C SER A 21 -47.64 57.97 17.50
N ILE A 22 -46.50 57.72 16.85
CA ILE A 22 -46.12 58.41 15.62
C ILE A 22 -45.90 57.33 14.58
N ILE A 23 -46.82 57.28 13.62
CA ILE A 23 -46.69 56.49 12.40
C ILE A 23 -45.67 57.21 11.53
N SER A 24 -44.53 56.56 11.29
CA SER A 24 -43.67 56.87 10.14
C SER A 24 -43.39 55.55 9.45
N CYS A 25 -43.98 55.39 8.26
CA CYS A 25 -43.62 54.35 7.32
C CYS A 25 -42.23 54.62 6.79
N THR A 26 -41.26 53.79 7.16
CA THR A 26 -40.18 53.43 6.24
C THR A 26 -40.21 51.91 6.09
N THR A 27 -40.55 51.49 4.88
CA THR A 27 -40.48 50.12 4.41
C THR A 27 -39.03 49.67 4.43
N TRP A 28 -38.63 48.95 5.47
CA TRP A 28 -37.48 48.05 5.41
C TRP A 28 -37.97 46.73 4.84
N GLN A 29 -38.20 46.72 3.52
CA GLN A 29 -38.14 45.49 2.75
C GLN A 29 -36.66 45.17 2.55
N ASP A 30 -36.34 43.89 2.71
CA ASP A 30 -35.05 43.27 2.40
C ASP A 30 -33.91 43.45 3.41
N GLU A 31 -34.18 43.27 4.70
CA GLU A 31 -33.18 42.64 5.57
C GLU A 31 -33.37 41.12 5.53
N THR A 32 -32.89 40.48 4.46
CA THR A 32 -32.55 39.07 4.54
C THR A 32 -31.38 38.95 5.48
N ILE A 33 -31.63 38.45 6.70
CA ILE A 33 -30.57 37.80 7.48
C ILE A 33 -30.18 36.58 6.66
N GLU A 34 -29.17 36.72 5.80
CA GLU A 34 -28.40 35.57 5.36
C GLU A 34 -27.77 35.01 6.63
N SER A 35 -28.44 34.02 7.24
CA SER A 35 -27.73 33.14 8.12
C SER A 35 -26.58 32.59 7.27
N SER A 36 -25.35 32.92 7.68
CA SER A 36 -24.19 32.24 7.15
C SER A 36 -24.33 30.82 7.66
N TYR A 37 -25.10 30.00 6.94
CA TYR A 37 -25.15 28.57 7.15
C TYR A 37 -23.75 28.07 6.82
N ILE A 38 -22.89 28.11 7.83
CA ILE A 38 -21.66 27.34 7.83
C ILE A 38 -22.16 25.92 7.90
N ILE A 39 -22.12 25.23 6.75
CA ILE A 39 -22.31 23.77 6.70
C ILE A 39 -21.45 23.22 7.84
N PRO A 40 -22.03 22.49 8.81
CA PRO A 40 -21.24 21.89 9.87
C PRO A 40 -20.11 21.15 9.18
N THR A 41 -18.86 21.51 9.48
CA THR A 41 -17.74 20.69 9.07
C THR A 41 -17.95 19.38 9.80
N LEU A 42 -18.50 18.37 9.10
CA LEU A 42 -18.53 17.00 9.60
C LEU A 42 -17.09 16.73 10.09
N PRO A 43 -16.92 16.35 11.37
CA PRO A 43 -15.59 16.02 11.85
C PRO A 43 -15.02 14.96 10.92
N ASP A 44 -13.71 15.03 10.64
CA ASP A 44 -13.07 14.04 9.78
C ASP A 44 -13.44 12.64 10.29
N PRO A 45 -13.95 11.76 9.42
CA PRO A 45 -14.50 10.48 9.86
C PRO A 45 -13.39 9.66 10.53
N GLU A 46 -13.63 9.21 11.77
CA GLU A 46 -12.68 8.37 12.49
C GLU A 46 -12.89 6.90 12.15
N TYR A 47 -11.81 6.16 11.89
CA TYR A 47 -11.89 4.71 11.71
C TYR A 47 -11.96 4.01 13.06
N LYS A 48 -13.09 4.13 13.75
CA LYS A 48 -13.33 3.58 15.08
C LYS A 48 -14.78 3.10 15.19
N PHE A 49 -14.94 1.79 15.31
CA PHE A 49 -16.26 1.14 15.34
C PHE A 49 -16.37 0.25 16.57
N SER A 50 -17.54 0.31 17.22
CA SER A 50 -17.83 -0.49 18.40
C SER A 50 -19.23 -1.07 18.35
N ARG A 51 -19.38 -2.26 18.94
CA ARG A 51 -20.65 -2.93 19.19
C ARG A 51 -20.62 -3.40 20.64
N ASN A 52 -21.66 -3.11 21.41
CA ASN A 52 -21.73 -3.39 22.85
C ASN A 52 -20.57 -2.79 23.67
N ASN A 53 -20.13 -1.57 23.35
CA ASN A 53 -18.98 -0.87 23.97
C ASN A 53 -17.60 -1.52 23.74
N GLU A 54 -17.51 -2.57 22.93
CA GLU A 54 -16.25 -3.20 22.53
C GLU A 54 -15.95 -2.90 21.07
N SER A 55 -14.67 -2.86 20.69
CA SER A 55 -14.27 -2.67 19.28
C SER A 55 -14.84 -3.80 18.43
N SER A 56 -15.43 -3.45 17.28
CA SER A 56 -15.79 -4.42 16.25
C SER A 56 -14.71 -4.57 15.18
N VAL A 57 -13.71 -3.67 15.16
CA VAL A 57 -12.59 -3.72 14.21
C VAL A 57 -11.60 -4.80 14.64
N ASP A 58 -11.37 -5.79 13.77
CA ASP A 58 -10.43 -6.88 13.97
C ASP A 58 -9.44 -6.96 12.80
N LEU A 59 -8.16 -6.73 13.11
CA LEU A 59 -7.05 -6.70 12.15
C LEU A 59 -5.97 -7.72 12.48
N LEU A 60 -6.22 -8.63 13.43
CA LEU A 60 -5.18 -9.53 13.97
C LEU A 60 -4.53 -10.36 12.87
N GLU A 61 -5.31 -10.85 11.91
CA GLU A 61 -4.80 -11.62 10.78
C GLU A 61 -3.67 -10.91 10.02
N CYS A 62 -3.77 -9.58 9.87
CA CYS A 62 -2.80 -8.81 9.10
C CYS A 62 -1.41 -8.92 9.70
N SER A 63 -1.29 -8.82 11.03
CA SER A 63 0.01 -8.92 11.72
C SER A 63 0.55 -10.35 11.72
N LEU A 64 -0.32 -11.35 11.91
CA LEU A 64 0.06 -12.76 11.87
C LEU A 64 0.65 -13.18 10.52
N LEU A 65 0.18 -12.57 9.43
CA LEU A 65 0.70 -12.81 8.08
C LEU A 65 1.97 -12.00 7.80
N LYS A 66 2.06 -10.76 8.31
CA LYS A 66 3.22 -9.90 8.10
C LYS A 66 4.48 -10.45 8.77
N GLU A 67 4.35 -10.99 9.97
CA GLU A 67 5.48 -11.50 10.77
C GLU A 67 6.34 -12.54 10.03
N PRO A 68 5.80 -13.68 9.53
CA PRO A 68 6.61 -14.65 8.78
C PRO A 68 7.21 -14.05 7.50
N ALA A 69 6.48 -13.18 6.80
CA ALA A 69 6.99 -12.52 5.60
C ALA A 69 8.22 -11.64 5.89
N ASP A 70 8.17 -10.87 6.99
CA ASP A 70 9.28 -10.03 7.45
C ASP A 70 10.46 -10.89 7.94
N ILE A 71 10.19 -12.00 8.63
CA ILE A 71 11.25 -12.93 9.08
C ILE A 71 12.02 -13.50 7.89
N ILE A 72 11.33 -13.95 6.83
CA ILE A 72 11.96 -14.46 5.60
C ILE A 72 12.90 -13.39 5.01
N TYR A 73 12.42 -12.16 4.89
CA TYR A 73 13.22 -11.05 4.38
C TYR A 73 14.45 -10.77 5.27
N GLN A 74 14.24 -10.49 6.55
CA GLN A 74 15.31 -10.00 7.44
C GLN A 74 16.33 -11.08 7.79
N SER A 75 15.87 -12.31 8.04
CA SER A 75 16.71 -13.37 8.61
C SER A 75 17.34 -14.27 7.57
N PHE A 76 16.81 -14.30 6.34
CA PHE A 76 17.28 -15.19 5.29
C PHE A 76 17.72 -14.44 4.04
N MET A 77 16.82 -13.66 3.43
CA MET A 77 17.07 -13.15 2.08
C MET A 77 18.02 -11.94 2.06
N LYS A 78 17.81 -10.95 2.94
CA LYS A 78 18.53 -9.67 2.94
C LYS A 78 20.06 -9.87 2.95
N GLU A 79 20.53 -10.83 3.75
CA GLU A 79 21.95 -11.12 3.90
C GLU A 79 22.40 -12.42 3.22
N ALA A 80 21.58 -13.01 2.34
CA ALA A 80 21.84 -14.28 1.68
C ALA A 80 22.33 -15.36 2.67
N ARG A 81 21.49 -15.70 3.66
CA ARG A 81 21.81 -16.59 4.78
C ARG A 81 21.33 -18.04 4.58
N ILE A 82 20.89 -18.42 3.39
CA ILE A 82 20.36 -19.78 3.10
C ILE A 82 21.48 -20.72 2.63
N SER A 83 22.54 -20.86 3.42
CA SER A 83 23.80 -21.53 3.05
C SER A 83 23.81 -23.06 3.21
N ASN A 84 22.80 -23.65 3.86
CA ASN A 84 22.67 -25.09 4.05
C ASN A 84 21.21 -25.55 4.18
N GLY A 85 20.99 -26.87 4.23
CA GLY A 85 19.67 -27.48 4.25
C GLY A 85 18.80 -27.03 5.43
N ALA A 86 19.38 -26.88 6.63
CA ALA A 86 18.64 -26.47 7.82
C ALA A 86 18.10 -25.03 7.70
N GLN A 87 18.88 -24.12 7.10
CA GLN A 87 18.43 -22.74 6.86
C GLN A 87 17.36 -22.68 5.76
N GLN A 88 17.47 -23.54 4.74
CA GLN A 88 16.45 -23.67 3.70
C GLN A 88 15.14 -24.20 4.27
N GLU A 89 15.20 -25.25 5.09
CA GLU A 89 14.03 -25.83 5.75
C GLU A 89 13.33 -24.81 6.66
N ARG A 90 14.10 -24.12 7.51
CA ARG A 90 13.53 -23.08 8.39
C ARG A 90 12.88 -21.92 7.62
N MET A 91 13.49 -21.48 6.52
CA MET A 91 12.86 -20.46 5.66
C MET A 91 11.56 -20.98 5.04
N ASN A 92 11.56 -22.23 4.58
CA ASN A 92 10.37 -22.88 4.02
C ASN A 92 9.26 -23.07 5.08
N GLU A 93 9.60 -23.33 6.34
CA GLU A 93 8.62 -23.39 7.45
C GLU A 93 7.91 -22.05 7.60
N TYR A 94 8.65 -20.93 7.71
CA TYR A 94 8.02 -19.61 7.76
C TYR A 94 7.17 -19.31 6.52
N PHE A 95 7.62 -19.74 5.34
CA PHE A 95 6.89 -19.49 4.10
C PHE A 95 5.61 -20.32 3.98
N LYS A 96 5.64 -21.61 4.36
CA LYS A 96 4.55 -22.58 4.12
C LYS A 96 3.66 -22.86 5.33
N GLN A 97 4.13 -22.57 6.54
CA GLN A 97 3.40 -22.83 7.79
C GLN A 97 3.16 -21.54 8.59
N GLY A 98 3.96 -20.50 8.35
CA GLY A 98 3.86 -19.25 9.09
C GLY A 98 4.38 -19.38 10.52
N VAL A 99 4.00 -18.44 11.39
CA VAL A 99 4.33 -18.48 12.84
C VAL A 99 3.17 -19.04 13.64
N TYR A 100 1.94 -18.60 13.34
CA TYR A 100 0.72 -18.96 14.06
C TYR A 100 -0.32 -19.61 13.13
N GLY A 101 0.14 -20.45 12.19
CA GLY A 101 -0.74 -21.10 11.20
C GLY A 101 -1.23 -20.18 10.08
N LYS A 102 -0.70 -18.95 9.98
CA LYS A 102 -0.95 -18.01 8.89
C LYS A 102 0.31 -17.86 8.05
N ALA A 103 0.34 -18.46 6.87
CA ALA A 103 1.53 -18.58 6.05
C ALA A 103 1.46 -17.71 4.78
N PRO A 104 2.58 -17.07 4.36
CA PRO A 104 2.63 -16.38 3.07
C PRO A 104 2.24 -17.27 1.88
N PHE A 105 2.64 -18.54 1.86
CA PHE A 105 2.31 -19.48 0.78
C PHE A 105 0.81 -19.60 0.53
N ASP A 106 0.01 -19.64 1.60
CA ASP A 106 -1.44 -19.81 1.52
C ASP A 106 -2.16 -18.54 1.07
N GLU A 107 -1.48 -17.39 1.13
CA GLU A 107 -2.09 -16.06 0.97
C GLU A 107 -1.65 -15.31 -0.29
N ILE A 108 -0.64 -15.82 -0.99
CA ILE A 108 -0.14 -15.27 -2.27
C ILE A 108 -1.15 -15.55 -3.39
N ALA A 109 -1.58 -14.47 -4.06
CA ALA A 109 -2.39 -14.49 -5.29
C ALA A 109 -3.66 -15.35 -5.17
N THR A 110 -4.37 -15.21 -4.05
CA THR A 110 -5.55 -16.03 -3.71
C THR A 110 -6.85 -15.51 -4.28
N SER A 111 -6.89 -14.25 -4.74
CA SER A 111 -8.11 -13.69 -5.30
C SER A 111 -8.56 -14.43 -6.55
N MET A 112 -9.87 -14.39 -6.83
CA MET A 112 -10.44 -15.00 -8.04
C MET A 112 -9.79 -14.49 -9.34
N ALA A 113 -9.32 -13.24 -9.34
CA ALA A 113 -8.66 -12.64 -10.50
C ALA A 113 -7.25 -13.21 -10.77
N HIS A 114 -6.59 -13.79 -9.76
CA HIS A 114 -5.19 -14.21 -9.84
C HIS A 114 -4.96 -15.69 -9.54
N SER A 115 -5.98 -16.41 -9.09
CA SER A 115 -5.89 -17.83 -8.73
C SER A 115 -5.41 -18.71 -9.89
N VAL A 116 -5.75 -18.34 -11.14
CA VAL A 116 -5.31 -19.03 -12.36
C VAL A 116 -3.79 -18.94 -12.59
N ASP A 117 -3.17 -17.84 -12.16
CA ASP A 117 -1.72 -17.60 -12.27
C ASP A 117 -0.97 -17.87 -10.97
N ARG A 118 -1.66 -18.25 -9.88
CA ARG A 118 -1.07 -18.43 -8.54
C ARG A 118 0.16 -19.32 -8.54
N GLU A 119 0.12 -20.47 -9.21
CA GLU A 119 1.27 -21.38 -9.29
C GLU A 119 2.48 -20.73 -10.00
N ARG A 120 2.24 -19.86 -10.98
CA ARG A 120 3.30 -19.11 -11.70
C ARG A 120 3.88 -18.00 -10.83
N VAL A 121 3.04 -17.34 -10.04
CA VAL A 121 3.48 -16.38 -9.01
C VAL A 121 4.33 -17.08 -7.96
N LEU A 122 3.90 -18.24 -7.44
CA LEU A 122 4.66 -19.04 -6.47
C LEU A 122 5.98 -19.55 -7.04
N ALA A 123 6.01 -19.96 -8.31
CA ALA A 123 7.24 -20.32 -9.00
C ALA A 123 8.23 -19.15 -9.06
N THR A 124 7.73 -17.92 -9.21
CA THR A 124 8.57 -16.70 -9.18
C THR A 124 9.19 -16.49 -7.79
N PHE A 125 8.43 -16.68 -6.70
CA PHE A 125 8.98 -16.67 -5.34
C PHE A 125 10.02 -17.77 -5.13
N GLN A 126 9.74 -18.99 -5.60
CA GLN A 126 10.68 -20.11 -5.50
C GLN A 126 11.99 -19.82 -6.23
N GLN A 127 11.95 -19.12 -7.36
CA GLN A 127 13.16 -18.67 -8.05
C GLN A 127 13.96 -17.67 -7.23
N LEU A 128 13.33 -16.71 -6.55
CA LEU A 128 14.04 -15.78 -5.65
C LEU A 128 14.73 -16.51 -4.49
N PHE A 129 14.09 -17.54 -3.94
CA PHE A 129 14.69 -18.37 -2.90
C PHE A 129 15.87 -19.17 -3.43
N ASN A 130 15.78 -19.71 -4.65
CA ASN A 130 16.89 -20.41 -5.31
C ASN A 130 18.06 -19.47 -5.60
N ASP A 131 17.80 -18.25 -6.06
CA ASP A 131 18.83 -17.25 -6.28
C ASP A 131 19.49 -16.85 -4.96
N SER A 132 18.73 -16.63 -3.89
CA SER A 132 19.28 -16.35 -2.55
C SER A 132 20.15 -17.49 -2.02
N ARG A 133 19.75 -18.75 -2.25
CA ARG A 133 20.57 -19.93 -1.93
C ARG A 133 21.88 -19.94 -2.72
N ALA A 134 21.82 -19.70 -4.03
CA ALA A 134 23.02 -19.64 -4.86
C ALA A 134 23.98 -18.54 -4.36
N LEU A 135 23.46 -17.36 -4.04
CA LEU A 135 24.23 -16.22 -3.51
C LEU A 135 24.85 -16.50 -2.14
N SER A 136 24.24 -17.34 -1.32
CA SER A 136 24.77 -17.74 -0.01
C SER A 136 25.90 -18.78 -0.09
N GLY A 137 26.14 -19.37 -1.26
CA GLY A 137 27.07 -20.48 -1.42
C GLY A 137 26.53 -21.86 -1.03
N TYR A 138 25.20 -22.02 -1.02
CA TYR A 138 24.57 -23.32 -0.74
C TYR A 138 25.16 -24.42 -1.64
N GLY A 139 25.51 -25.56 -1.04
CA GLY A 139 26.05 -26.72 -1.76
C GLY A 139 27.55 -26.69 -2.01
N TYR A 140 28.24 -25.59 -1.70
CA TYR A 140 29.70 -25.51 -1.72
C TYR A 140 30.30 -25.98 -0.40
N LYS A 141 31.50 -26.56 -0.44
CA LYS A 141 32.25 -27.02 0.75
C LYS A 141 32.45 -25.89 1.78
N ARG A 142 32.64 -24.66 1.29
CA ARG A 142 32.82 -23.44 2.08
C ARG A 142 31.88 -22.36 1.53
N PRO A 143 30.63 -22.27 2.00
CA PRO A 143 29.65 -21.30 1.48
C PRO A 143 30.13 -19.84 1.53
N ALA A 144 30.92 -19.51 2.56
CA ALA A 144 31.53 -18.18 2.70
C ALA A 144 32.40 -17.77 1.50
N ASP A 145 33.06 -18.71 0.82
CA ASP A 145 33.92 -18.40 -0.33
C ASP A 145 33.08 -17.87 -1.51
N VAL A 146 31.83 -18.32 -1.65
CA VAL A 146 30.87 -17.81 -2.64
C VAL A 146 30.21 -16.52 -2.15
N ARG A 147 29.69 -16.52 -0.92
CA ARG A 147 28.99 -15.37 -0.33
C ARG A 147 29.87 -14.11 -0.28
N ASN A 148 31.18 -14.29 -0.10
CA ASN A 148 32.15 -13.19 -0.03
C ASN A 148 32.63 -12.73 -1.43
N THR A 149 31.91 -13.07 -2.50
CA THR A 149 32.20 -12.58 -3.84
C THR A 149 31.43 -11.29 -4.13
N LYS A 150 32.14 -10.24 -4.54
CA LYS A 150 31.54 -9.00 -5.02
C LYS A 150 30.80 -9.23 -6.33
N ALA A 151 29.62 -8.62 -6.46
CA ALA A 151 28.82 -8.74 -7.69
C ALA A 151 29.50 -8.05 -8.88
N GLN A 152 29.29 -8.61 -10.07
CA GLN A 152 29.77 -8.07 -11.34
C GLN A 152 28.75 -8.40 -12.44
N THR A 153 28.84 -7.74 -13.59
CA THR A 153 28.01 -8.07 -14.76
C THR A 153 28.10 -9.57 -15.09
N GLY A 154 26.96 -10.27 -15.09
CA GLY A 154 26.88 -11.70 -15.37
C GLY A 154 27.27 -12.61 -14.19
N LYS A 155 27.69 -12.06 -13.04
CA LYS A 155 28.08 -12.82 -11.84
C LYS A 155 27.41 -12.27 -10.58
N GLY A 156 26.57 -13.09 -9.95
CA GLY A 156 25.92 -12.72 -8.70
C GLY A 156 26.92 -12.56 -7.54
N GLY A 157 26.55 -11.76 -6.55
CA GLY A 157 27.41 -11.48 -5.39
C GLY A 157 26.84 -10.37 -4.51
N TYR A 158 27.65 -9.91 -3.55
CA TYR A 158 27.28 -8.79 -2.68
C TYR A 158 27.54 -7.44 -3.35
N LEU A 159 26.70 -6.45 -3.01
CA LEU A 159 26.87 -5.03 -3.24
C LEU A 159 27.20 -4.34 -1.92
N GLY A 160 28.22 -3.49 -1.92
CA GLY A 160 28.77 -2.83 -0.75
C GLY A 160 30.28 -2.60 -0.88
N TYR A 161 30.86 -1.85 0.05
CA TYR A 161 32.32 -1.70 0.11
C TYR A 161 32.94 -2.97 0.69
N ASN A 162 32.44 -3.41 1.84
CA ASN A 162 32.90 -4.60 2.53
C ASN A 162 31.74 -5.52 2.92
N ILE A 163 32.06 -6.82 3.01
CA ILE A 163 31.13 -7.77 3.60
C ILE A 163 31.03 -7.50 5.10
N GLY A 164 29.85 -7.06 5.55
CA GLY A 164 29.61 -6.59 6.92
C GLY A 164 29.12 -5.15 7.01
N ASP A 165 29.06 -4.42 5.90
CA ASP A 165 28.44 -3.09 5.86
C ASP A 165 26.95 -3.16 6.21
N VAL A 166 26.43 -2.11 6.85
CA VAL A 166 25.01 -2.01 7.25
C VAL A 166 24.07 -2.03 6.03
N ASN A 167 24.55 -1.54 4.89
CA ASN A 167 23.79 -1.42 3.63
C ASN A 167 24.14 -2.52 2.61
N LEU A 168 24.56 -3.70 3.09
CA LEU A 168 24.86 -4.84 2.24
C LEU A 168 23.59 -5.33 1.52
N ALA A 169 23.71 -5.57 0.21
CA ALA A 169 22.68 -6.24 -0.59
C ALA A 169 23.30 -7.36 -1.41
N PHE A 170 22.49 -8.31 -1.89
CA PHE A 170 22.95 -9.41 -2.74
C PHE A 170 22.16 -9.44 -4.03
N VAL A 171 22.87 -9.38 -5.16
CA VAL A 171 22.27 -9.39 -6.50
C VAL A 171 22.61 -10.65 -7.26
N ASN A 172 21.65 -11.17 -8.04
CA ASN A 172 21.91 -12.28 -8.95
C ASN A 172 22.73 -11.82 -10.18
N ASN A 173 22.99 -12.74 -11.12
CA ASN A 173 23.78 -12.46 -12.32
C ASN A 173 23.17 -11.38 -13.24
N LYS A 174 21.87 -11.08 -13.11
CA LYS A 174 21.17 -10.01 -13.83
C LYS A 174 21.15 -8.69 -13.05
N GLY A 175 21.80 -8.61 -11.89
CA GLY A 175 21.82 -7.41 -11.06
C GLY A 175 20.54 -7.21 -10.24
N LEU A 176 19.69 -8.24 -10.10
CA LEU A 176 18.49 -8.16 -9.27
C LEU A 176 18.81 -8.46 -7.81
N ALA A 177 18.56 -7.49 -6.93
CA ALA A 177 18.62 -7.64 -5.48
C ALA A 177 17.42 -8.46 -5.00
N VAL A 178 17.61 -9.77 -4.87
CA VAL A 178 16.52 -10.75 -4.73
C VAL A 178 15.64 -10.51 -3.49
N ALA A 179 16.24 -10.02 -2.40
CA ALA A 179 15.51 -9.69 -1.17
C ALA A 179 14.57 -8.49 -1.37
N GLU A 180 15.02 -7.49 -2.14
CA GLU A 180 14.23 -6.29 -2.44
C GLU A 180 13.06 -6.61 -3.37
N VAL A 181 13.30 -7.47 -4.37
CA VAL A 181 12.24 -7.98 -5.25
C VAL A 181 11.19 -8.73 -4.43
N TYR A 182 11.62 -9.63 -3.54
CA TYR A 182 10.72 -10.37 -2.65
C TYR A 182 9.81 -9.45 -1.83
N ASN A 183 10.38 -8.41 -1.22
CA ASN A 183 9.62 -7.50 -0.36
C ASN A 183 8.50 -6.78 -1.12
N GLU A 184 8.79 -6.29 -2.33
CA GLU A 184 7.77 -5.64 -3.15
C GLU A 184 6.78 -6.64 -3.77
N MET A 185 7.21 -7.88 -4.08
CA MET A 185 6.30 -8.95 -4.50
C MET A 185 5.31 -9.35 -3.39
N ILE A 186 5.75 -9.48 -2.13
CA ILE A 186 4.86 -9.72 -0.99
C ILE A 186 3.83 -8.58 -0.87
N ARG A 187 4.29 -7.34 -1.02
CA ARG A 187 3.42 -6.16 -0.94
C ARG A 187 2.28 -6.20 -1.96
N GLY A 188 2.57 -6.64 -3.19
CA GLY A 188 1.55 -6.80 -4.23
C GLY A 188 0.71 -8.05 -4.05
N SER A 189 1.36 -9.21 -4.11
CA SER A 189 0.68 -10.52 -4.22
C SER A 189 -0.05 -10.96 -2.96
N ILE A 190 0.26 -10.36 -1.81
CA ILE A 190 -0.49 -10.54 -0.58
C ILE A 190 -1.29 -9.29 -0.28
N TYR A 191 -0.62 -8.19 0.09
CA TYR A 191 -1.34 -7.06 0.68
C TYR A 191 -2.24 -6.33 -0.33
N LEU A 192 -1.72 -6.00 -1.52
CA LEU A 192 -2.54 -5.33 -2.53
C LEU A 192 -3.65 -6.23 -3.07
N ASP A 193 -3.35 -7.50 -3.34
CA ASP A 193 -4.34 -8.47 -3.79
C ASP A 193 -5.46 -8.67 -2.76
N LYS A 194 -5.09 -8.80 -1.48
CA LYS A 194 -6.07 -8.90 -0.39
C LYS A 194 -6.92 -7.65 -0.25
N ILE A 195 -6.34 -6.45 -0.31
CA ILE A 195 -7.12 -5.21 -0.24
C ILE A 195 -8.09 -5.15 -1.43
N LEU A 196 -7.58 -5.22 -2.66
CA LEU A 196 -8.34 -4.88 -3.85
C LEU A 196 -9.17 -6.06 -4.37
N ASN A 197 -8.65 -7.27 -4.41
CA ASN A 197 -9.29 -8.36 -5.16
C ASN A 197 -9.94 -9.42 -4.26
N VAL A 198 -9.61 -9.45 -2.97
CA VAL A 198 -10.27 -10.30 -1.98
C VAL A 198 -11.29 -9.52 -1.16
N HIS A 199 -10.83 -8.55 -0.36
CA HIS A 199 -11.67 -7.91 0.65
C HIS A 199 -12.51 -6.76 0.11
N LEU A 200 -12.00 -5.95 -0.83
CA LEU A 200 -12.79 -4.92 -1.53
C LEU A 200 -13.30 -5.40 -2.89
N ASN A 201 -13.52 -6.70 -3.06
CA ASN A 201 -14.14 -7.26 -4.27
C ASN A 201 -15.61 -6.80 -4.36
N PRO A 202 -16.04 -6.13 -5.45
CA PRO A 202 -17.41 -5.62 -5.59
C PRO A 202 -18.50 -6.70 -5.46
N GLN A 203 -18.19 -7.97 -5.72
CA GLN A 203 -19.15 -9.08 -5.56
C GLN A 203 -19.62 -9.22 -4.10
N LEU A 204 -18.75 -9.02 -3.12
CA LEU A 204 -19.11 -9.09 -1.69
C LEU A 204 -20.12 -7.98 -1.31
N TYR A 205 -19.97 -6.80 -1.90
CA TYR A 205 -20.79 -5.62 -1.60
C TYR A 205 -22.08 -5.52 -2.42
N ASN A 206 -22.34 -6.53 -3.24
CA ASN A 206 -23.59 -6.73 -3.98
C ASN A 206 -24.27 -8.06 -3.63
N ASP A 207 -23.65 -8.90 -2.79
CA ASP A 207 -24.22 -10.14 -2.30
C ASP A 207 -25.41 -9.86 -1.38
N GLN A 208 -26.61 -10.25 -1.82
CA GLN A 208 -27.85 -10.03 -1.09
C GLN A 208 -27.89 -10.73 0.27
N ARG A 209 -27.19 -11.87 0.42
CA ARG A 209 -27.04 -12.54 1.72
C ARG A 209 -26.26 -11.64 2.67
N LEU A 210 -25.08 -11.18 2.27
CA LEU A 210 -24.20 -10.37 3.11
C LEU A 210 -24.84 -9.04 3.52
N LEU A 211 -25.56 -8.39 2.59
CA LEU A 211 -26.29 -7.15 2.88
C LEU A 211 -27.41 -7.39 3.90
N LYS A 212 -28.18 -8.48 3.74
CA LYS A 212 -29.26 -8.84 4.68
C LYS A 212 -28.73 -9.23 6.05
N ASP A 213 -27.62 -9.97 6.09
CA ASP A 213 -26.93 -10.35 7.32
C ASP A 213 -26.43 -9.09 8.06
N GLN A 214 -25.90 -8.10 7.31
CA GLN A 214 -25.53 -6.79 7.87
C GLN A 214 -26.72 -6.05 8.47
N GLU A 215 -27.82 -5.90 7.73
CA GLU A 215 -29.05 -5.22 8.20
C GLU A 215 -29.65 -5.91 9.43
N SER A 216 -29.57 -7.24 9.47
CA SER A 216 -30.08 -8.05 10.58
C SER A 216 -29.07 -8.18 11.73
N SER A 217 -27.89 -7.59 11.62
CA SER A 217 -26.78 -7.72 12.58
C SER A 217 -26.42 -9.17 12.92
N ILE A 218 -26.40 -10.04 11.90
CA ILE A 218 -25.92 -11.42 12.04
C ILE A 218 -24.40 -11.40 12.16
N LEU A 219 -23.90 -11.82 13.32
CA LEU A 219 -22.48 -11.80 13.65
C LEU A 219 -21.80 -13.12 13.26
N VAL A 220 -20.52 -13.04 12.93
CA VAL A 220 -19.68 -14.22 12.80
C VAL A 220 -19.52 -14.87 14.17
N ASN A 221 -19.64 -16.20 14.25
CA ASN A 221 -19.64 -16.92 15.51
C ASN A 221 -18.35 -16.66 16.31
N GLY A 222 -18.49 -16.21 17.56
CA GLY A 222 -17.36 -15.85 18.43
C GLY A 222 -16.75 -14.46 18.20
N HIS A 223 -17.34 -13.65 17.30
CA HIS A 223 -16.84 -12.33 16.94
C HIS A 223 -17.89 -11.23 17.10
N ASN A 224 -17.42 -9.98 17.16
CA ASN A 224 -18.24 -8.79 17.38
C ASN A 224 -18.50 -7.99 16.09
N TYR A 225 -18.40 -8.64 14.94
CA TYR A 225 -18.57 -8.07 13.61
C TYR A 225 -19.41 -8.99 12.72
N THR A 226 -20.01 -8.41 11.69
CA THR A 226 -20.58 -9.19 10.58
C THR A 226 -19.48 -9.59 9.59
N GLU A 227 -19.79 -10.51 8.67
CA GLU A 227 -18.85 -10.92 7.62
C GLU A 227 -18.47 -9.74 6.71
N LEU A 228 -19.43 -8.88 6.33
CA LEU A 228 -19.18 -7.73 5.46
C LEU A 228 -18.31 -6.66 6.14
N GLU A 229 -18.54 -6.42 7.43
CA GLU A 229 -17.72 -5.55 8.27
C GLU A 229 -16.28 -6.04 8.33
N HIS A 230 -16.10 -7.34 8.56
CA HIS A 230 -14.77 -7.93 8.66
C HIS A 230 -13.97 -7.82 7.37
N HIS A 231 -14.59 -8.04 6.21
CA HIS A 231 -13.91 -7.81 4.93
C HIS A 231 -13.42 -6.36 4.81
N TRP A 232 -14.26 -5.38 5.13
CA TRP A 232 -13.87 -3.97 5.07
C TRP A 232 -12.74 -3.63 6.06
N ASP A 233 -12.81 -4.18 7.27
CA ASP A 233 -11.82 -3.99 8.32
C ASP A 233 -10.48 -4.61 7.94
N LEU A 234 -10.45 -5.84 7.43
CA LEU A 234 -9.22 -6.48 6.92
C LEU A 234 -8.59 -5.71 5.76
N ALA A 235 -9.39 -5.18 4.82
CA ALA A 235 -8.87 -4.31 3.77
C ALA A 235 -8.15 -3.08 4.33
N TYR A 236 -8.72 -2.45 5.36
CA TYR A 236 -8.07 -1.33 6.05
C TYR A 236 -6.80 -1.75 6.81
N GLY A 237 -6.79 -2.93 7.40
CA GLY A 237 -5.63 -3.52 8.08
C GLY A 237 -4.45 -3.74 7.13
N TYR A 238 -4.67 -4.40 6.00
CA TYR A 238 -3.63 -4.60 4.99
C TYR A 238 -3.19 -3.27 4.34
N TYR A 239 -4.10 -2.30 4.20
CA TYR A 239 -3.77 -0.95 3.74
C TYR A 239 -2.73 -0.26 4.64
N GLN A 240 -2.64 -0.58 5.94
CA GLN A 240 -1.61 -0.02 6.82
C GLN A 240 -0.18 -0.34 6.32
N TYR A 241 0.01 -1.43 5.57
CA TYR A 241 1.31 -1.79 4.98
C TYR A 241 1.61 -1.03 3.68
N TRP A 242 0.61 -0.35 3.12
CA TRP A 242 0.73 0.59 2.00
C TRP A 242 0.81 2.04 2.44
N LEU A 243 0.29 2.37 3.63
CA LEU A 243 0.26 3.74 4.17
C LEU A 243 1.63 4.46 4.13
N PRO A 244 2.77 3.84 4.45
CA PRO A 244 4.06 4.52 4.35
C PRO A 244 4.41 4.97 2.92
N ILE A 245 3.96 4.25 1.89
CA ILE A 245 4.16 4.63 0.48
C ILE A 245 3.25 5.80 0.11
N VAL A 246 1.99 5.75 0.56
CA VAL A 246 1.01 6.82 0.35
C VAL A 246 1.48 8.12 1.00
N GLN A 247 2.10 8.04 2.19
CA GLN A 247 2.62 9.19 2.94
C GLN A 247 3.90 9.78 2.34
N LYS A 248 4.84 8.92 1.92
CA LYS A 248 6.18 9.34 1.49
C LYS A 248 6.24 9.81 0.04
N ASN A 249 5.17 9.69 -0.74
CA ASN A 249 5.27 9.99 -2.16
C ASN A 249 5.42 11.50 -2.40
N GLU A 250 6.59 11.88 -2.89
CA GLU A 250 7.00 13.29 -3.12
C GLU A 250 6.36 13.87 -4.39
N ARG A 251 5.65 13.08 -5.19
CA ARG A 251 5.03 13.57 -6.43
C ARG A 251 3.70 14.27 -6.14
N ASN A 252 3.55 15.46 -6.71
CA ASN A 252 2.29 16.23 -6.70
C ASN A 252 1.06 15.41 -7.14
N ILE A 253 1.24 14.38 -7.98
CA ILE A 253 0.14 13.54 -8.47
C ILE A 253 -0.59 12.77 -7.35
N LEU A 254 0.06 12.51 -6.21
CA LEU A 254 -0.53 11.84 -5.04
C LEU A 254 -0.85 12.82 -3.89
N LYS A 255 -0.81 14.13 -4.16
CA LYS A 255 -1.19 15.13 -3.17
C LYS A 255 -2.66 14.90 -2.76
N GLY A 256 -2.86 14.67 -1.47
CA GLY A 256 -4.20 14.38 -0.91
C GLY A 256 -4.62 12.92 -0.94
N SER A 257 -3.87 12.01 -1.58
CA SER A 257 -4.24 10.59 -1.65
C SER A 257 -4.39 9.95 -0.28
N ARG A 258 -3.52 10.29 0.69
CA ARG A 258 -3.66 9.81 2.08
C ARG A 258 -5.02 10.15 2.68
N ILE A 259 -5.43 11.41 2.58
CA ILE A 259 -6.69 11.90 3.17
C ILE A 259 -7.86 11.26 2.43
N LYS A 260 -7.80 11.22 1.09
CA LYS A 260 -8.82 10.60 0.25
C LYS A 260 -9.04 9.12 0.60
N LEU A 261 -7.95 8.34 0.74
CA LEU A 261 -8.02 6.92 1.11
C LEU A 261 -8.56 6.74 2.53
N TYR A 262 -8.02 7.49 3.50
CA TYR A 262 -8.48 7.39 4.90
C TYR A 262 -9.97 7.73 5.03
N ASN A 263 -10.41 8.84 4.44
CA ASN A 263 -11.81 9.26 4.47
C ASN A 263 -12.71 8.23 3.79
N ALA A 264 -12.30 7.67 2.64
CA ALA A 264 -13.10 6.65 1.99
C ALA A 264 -13.23 5.37 2.84
N PHE A 265 -12.16 4.92 3.50
CA PHE A 265 -12.23 3.78 4.43
C PHE A 265 -13.17 4.06 5.61
N ALA A 266 -13.04 5.22 6.27
CA ALA A 266 -13.83 5.56 7.44
C ALA A 266 -15.30 5.83 7.08
N THR A 267 -15.57 6.63 6.04
CA THR A 267 -16.92 6.91 5.56
C THR A 267 -17.61 5.65 5.05
N GLY A 268 -16.92 4.78 4.31
CA GLY A 268 -17.53 3.55 3.80
C GLY A 268 -17.87 2.57 4.91
N ARG A 269 -17.04 2.46 5.95
CA ARG A 269 -17.34 1.64 7.13
C ARG A 269 -18.50 2.20 7.95
N LEU A 270 -18.60 3.52 8.10
CA LEU A 270 -19.76 4.18 8.72
C LEU A 270 -21.04 3.97 7.90
N ALA A 271 -20.97 4.18 6.59
CA ALA A 271 -22.10 3.96 5.68
C ALA A 271 -22.62 2.52 5.76
N MET A 272 -21.73 1.53 5.90
CA MET A 272 -22.12 0.13 6.10
C MET A 272 -22.87 -0.09 7.42
N THR A 273 -22.41 0.53 8.52
CA THR A 273 -23.09 0.47 9.82
C THR A 273 -24.48 1.11 9.79
N GLU A 274 -24.66 2.15 8.98
CA GLU A 274 -25.93 2.86 8.78
C GLU A 274 -26.76 2.35 7.58
N TYR A 275 -26.36 1.21 7.00
CA TYR A 275 -27.02 0.56 5.86
C TYR A 275 -27.13 1.43 4.59
N ARG A 276 -26.27 2.46 4.48
CA ARG A 276 -26.12 3.33 3.29
C ARG A 276 -25.24 2.65 2.23
N PHE A 277 -25.69 1.51 1.71
CA PHE A 277 -24.85 0.66 0.85
C PHE A 277 -24.41 1.31 -0.46
N ASP A 278 -25.17 2.25 -1.02
CA ASP A 278 -24.74 3.01 -2.20
C ASP A 278 -23.52 3.90 -1.92
N GLU A 279 -23.45 4.49 -0.74
CA GLU A 279 -22.32 5.33 -0.32
C GLU A 279 -21.10 4.50 0.02
N MET A 280 -21.29 3.35 0.67
CA MET A 280 -20.25 2.35 0.89
C MET A 280 -19.63 1.90 -0.44
N ARG A 281 -20.45 1.59 -1.46
CA ARG A 281 -19.96 1.23 -2.81
C ARG A 281 -19.15 2.35 -3.47
N LYS A 282 -19.59 3.60 -3.36
CA LYS A 282 -18.80 4.76 -3.85
C LYS A 282 -17.45 4.87 -3.14
N CYS A 283 -17.40 4.63 -1.83
CA CYS A 283 -16.16 4.63 -1.07
C CYS A 283 -15.23 3.48 -1.50
N LEU A 284 -15.78 2.29 -1.75
CA LEU A 284 -15.04 1.15 -2.30
C LEU A 284 -14.38 1.51 -3.63
N ASP A 285 -15.11 2.13 -4.56
CA ASP A 285 -14.57 2.54 -5.85
C ASP A 285 -13.44 3.57 -5.69
N ILE A 286 -13.63 4.54 -4.79
CA ILE A 286 -12.61 5.55 -4.46
C ILE A 286 -11.32 4.86 -3.97
N ILE A 287 -11.43 3.90 -3.06
CA ILE A 287 -10.27 3.19 -2.50
C ILE A 287 -9.56 2.41 -3.61
N ARG A 288 -10.32 1.64 -4.41
CA ARG A 288 -9.77 0.81 -5.48
C ARG A 288 -8.99 1.62 -6.52
N GLN A 289 -9.56 2.73 -6.96
CA GLN A 289 -8.91 3.59 -7.96
C GLN A 289 -7.70 4.32 -7.39
N GLU A 290 -7.84 4.94 -6.21
CA GLU A 290 -6.75 5.74 -5.65
C GLU A 290 -5.56 4.86 -5.22
N LEU A 291 -5.80 3.67 -4.66
CA LEU A 291 -4.71 2.78 -4.26
C LEU A 291 -4.00 2.14 -5.47
N SER A 292 -4.74 1.82 -6.55
CA SER A 292 -4.14 1.32 -7.80
C SER A 292 -3.24 2.39 -8.44
N LYS A 293 -3.68 3.66 -8.41
CA LYS A 293 -2.86 4.80 -8.82
C LYS A 293 -1.61 4.95 -7.94
N VAL A 294 -1.72 4.82 -6.61
CA VAL A 294 -0.57 4.84 -5.69
C VAL A 294 0.44 3.75 -6.06
N ALA A 295 0.00 2.51 -6.29
CA ALA A 295 0.87 1.38 -6.65
C ALA A 295 1.67 1.65 -7.92
N ALA A 296 1.01 2.19 -8.94
CA ALA A 296 1.64 2.45 -10.22
C ALA A 296 2.59 3.68 -10.18
N VAL A 297 2.25 4.72 -9.41
CA VAL A 297 3.16 5.85 -9.16
C VAL A 297 4.37 5.42 -8.32
N HIS A 298 4.20 4.49 -7.36
CA HIS A 298 5.30 3.92 -6.58
C HIS A 298 6.29 3.16 -7.46
N ALA A 299 5.81 2.32 -8.38
CA ALA A 299 6.67 1.65 -9.37
C ALA A 299 7.46 2.67 -10.23
N ILE A 300 6.80 3.72 -10.72
CA ILE A 300 7.46 4.80 -11.49
C ILE A 300 8.49 5.55 -10.64
N GLN A 301 8.20 5.80 -9.36
CA GLN A 301 9.12 6.49 -8.45
C GLN A 301 10.37 5.66 -8.18
N LEU A 302 10.23 4.35 -7.97
CA LEU A 302 11.37 3.46 -7.80
C LEU A 302 12.19 3.32 -9.09
N LEU A 303 11.55 3.35 -10.26
CA LEU A 303 12.24 3.29 -11.56
C LEU A 303 12.99 4.58 -11.91
N SER A 304 12.36 5.74 -11.67
CA SER A 304 12.76 7.02 -12.30
C SER A 304 12.79 8.21 -11.34
N GLY A 305 12.65 7.95 -10.04
CA GLY A 305 12.79 8.95 -8.98
C GLY A 305 14.22 9.45 -8.85
N GLU A 306 14.38 10.54 -8.11
CA GLU A 306 15.66 11.22 -7.93
C GLU A 306 16.74 10.30 -7.34
N ILE A 307 16.40 9.52 -6.31
CA ILE A 307 17.33 8.57 -5.70
C ILE A 307 17.89 7.59 -6.75
N THR A 308 17.03 6.96 -7.54
CA THR A 308 17.46 6.00 -8.56
C THR A 308 18.32 6.67 -9.63
N LYS A 309 17.96 7.89 -10.06
CA LYS A 309 18.72 8.66 -11.05
C LYS A 309 20.10 9.03 -10.56
N VAL A 310 20.22 9.63 -9.38
CA VAL A 310 21.50 10.04 -8.80
C VAL A 310 22.45 8.84 -8.67
N ASN A 311 21.93 7.71 -8.18
CA ASN A 311 22.73 6.49 -8.05
C ASN A 311 23.12 5.91 -9.43
N LEU A 312 22.21 5.95 -10.42
CA LEU A 312 22.48 5.48 -11.78
C LEU A 312 23.57 6.31 -12.47
N ASP A 313 23.50 7.64 -12.29
CA ASP A 313 24.45 8.59 -12.85
C ASP A 313 25.86 8.35 -12.28
N GLU A 314 25.96 8.10 -10.97
CA GLU A 314 27.22 7.81 -10.26
C GLU A 314 27.83 6.46 -10.66
N ASP A 315 27.11 5.35 -10.41
CA ASP A 315 27.55 3.99 -10.75
C ASP A 315 26.34 3.05 -10.82
N ILE A 316 26.24 2.24 -11.87
CA ILE A 316 25.11 1.31 -12.04
C ILE A 316 24.93 0.39 -10.82
N SER A 317 26.02 -0.01 -10.17
CA SER A 317 26.02 -0.84 -8.96
C SER A 317 25.24 -0.19 -7.81
N ASN A 318 25.31 1.13 -7.69
CA ASN A 318 24.60 1.90 -6.67
C ASN A 318 23.09 1.94 -6.95
N ALA A 319 22.68 1.86 -8.22
CA ALA A 319 21.29 1.88 -8.63
C ALA A 319 20.56 0.53 -8.52
N LEU A 320 21.29 -0.59 -8.50
CA LEU A 320 20.70 -1.94 -8.61
C LEU A 320 19.68 -2.25 -7.53
N VAL A 321 19.90 -1.84 -6.28
CA VAL A 321 18.95 -2.02 -5.18
C VAL A 321 17.62 -1.31 -5.49
N PHE A 322 17.68 -0.06 -5.94
CA PHE A 322 16.48 0.72 -6.26
C PHE A 322 15.75 0.18 -7.49
N LEU A 323 16.48 -0.16 -8.55
CA LEU A 323 15.93 -0.79 -9.75
C LEU A 323 15.31 -2.16 -9.45
N SER A 324 15.85 -2.91 -8.50
CA SER A 324 15.30 -4.20 -8.06
C SER A 324 14.00 -4.04 -7.26
N ARG A 325 13.93 -3.02 -6.40
CA ARG A 325 12.65 -2.64 -5.76
C ARG A 325 11.63 -2.25 -6.84
N ALA A 326 12.06 -1.51 -7.85
CA ALA A 326 11.20 -1.13 -8.97
C ALA A 326 10.70 -2.35 -9.75
N TYR A 327 11.58 -3.33 -10.02
CA TYR A 327 11.21 -4.62 -10.62
C TYR A 327 10.09 -5.31 -9.83
N GLY A 328 10.26 -5.46 -8.51
CA GLY A 328 9.22 -6.06 -7.66
C GLY A 328 7.93 -5.23 -7.60
N ALA A 329 8.03 -3.90 -7.65
CA ALA A 329 6.86 -3.03 -7.69
C ALA A 329 6.09 -3.12 -9.02
N ILE A 330 6.79 -3.28 -10.15
CA ILE A 330 6.18 -3.56 -11.47
C ILE A 330 5.49 -4.92 -11.44
N PHE A 331 6.11 -5.93 -10.83
CA PHE A 331 5.47 -7.23 -10.63
C PHE A 331 4.13 -7.09 -9.91
N SER A 332 4.07 -6.23 -8.90
CA SER A 332 2.89 -5.99 -8.08
C SER A 332 1.75 -5.28 -8.82
N LEU A 333 1.98 -4.69 -9.99
CA LEU A 333 0.95 -3.97 -10.75
C LEU A 333 -0.15 -4.88 -11.28
N GLN A 334 0.10 -6.19 -11.44
CA GLN A 334 -0.97 -7.12 -11.83
C GLN A 334 -2.10 -7.16 -10.80
N PHE A 335 -1.79 -6.96 -9.51
CA PHE A 335 -2.78 -6.98 -8.44
C PHE A 335 -3.53 -5.64 -8.26
N ALA A 336 -3.07 -4.58 -8.93
CA ALA A 336 -3.80 -3.32 -9.02
C ALA A 336 -4.94 -3.45 -10.04
N VAL A 337 -5.96 -2.59 -9.93
CA VAL A 337 -7.15 -2.67 -10.79
C VAL A 337 -7.37 -1.39 -11.57
N ASN A 338 -7.99 -1.52 -12.74
CA ASN A 338 -8.42 -0.41 -13.58
C ASN A 338 -9.83 0.09 -13.20
N ILE A 339 -10.38 1.04 -13.96
CA ILE A 339 -11.69 1.63 -13.69
C ILE A 339 -12.85 0.63 -13.82
N GLU A 340 -12.69 -0.40 -14.67
CA GLU A 340 -13.63 -1.50 -14.81
C GLU A 340 -13.44 -2.61 -13.76
N GLY A 341 -12.49 -2.45 -12.83
CA GLY A 341 -12.20 -3.41 -11.77
C GLY A 341 -11.41 -4.65 -12.21
N LYS A 342 -10.85 -4.66 -13.42
CA LYS A 342 -9.96 -5.71 -13.94
C LYS A 342 -8.50 -5.46 -13.54
N PRO A 343 -7.65 -6.50 -13.49
CA PRO A 343 -6.21 -6.33 -13.33
C PRO A 343 -5.63 -5.29 -14.29
N LEU A 344 -4.79 -4.39 -13.78
CA LEU A 344 -4.13 -3.34 -14.56
C LEU A 344 -3.22 -3.95 -15.65
N TYR A 345 -2.60 -5.06 -15.28
CA TYR A 345 -1.79 -5.93 -16.12
C TYR A 345 -2.13 -7.38 -15.82
N THR A 346 -2.04 -8.23 -16.84
CA THR A 346 -1.97 -9.68 -16.67
C THR A 346 -0.57 -10.10 -16.20
N PHE A 347 -0.44 -11.34 -15.70
CA PHE A 347 0.86 -11.92 -15.37
C PHE A 347 1.82 -11.86 -16.58
N ASP A 348 1.35 -12.21 -17.78
CA ASP A 348 2.18 -12.25 -18.99
C ASP A 348 2.64 -10.86 -19.46
N GLU A 349 1.79 -9.84 -19.36
CA GLU A 349 2.19 -8.47 -19.67
C GLU A 349 3.25 -7.95 -18.69
N VAL A 350 3.09 -8.25 -17.39
CA VAL A 350 4.11 -7.96 -16.37
C VAL A 350 5.42 -8.67 -16.69
N GLN A 351 5.40 -9.98 -16.98
CA GLN A 351 6.61 -10.72 -17.32
C GLN A 351 7.29 -10.17 -18.58
N THR A 352 6.51 -9.69 -19.56
CA THR A 352 7.05 -9.06 -20.76
C THR A 352 7.80 -7.77 -20.43
N LEU A 353 7.22 -6.89 -19.59
CA LEU A 353 7.90 -5.67 -19.13
C LEU A 353 9.17 -5.98 -18.33
N LEU A 354 9.09 -6.92 -17.39
CA LEU A 354 10.21 -7.31 -16.53
C LEU A 354 11.33 -8.00 -17.33
N GLY A 355 10.98 -8.85 -18.29
CA GLY A 355 11.92 -9.49 -19.20
C GLY A 355 12.64 -8.48 -20.09
N ALA A 356 11.93 -7.50 -20.63
CA ALA A 356 12.53 -6.39 -21.38
C ALA A 356 13.48 -5.56 -20.50
N LEU A 357 13.08 -5.24 -19.27
CA LEU A 357 13.89 -4.47 -18.32
C LEU A 357 15.18 -5.22 -17.92
N THR A 358 15.19 -6.55 -17.96
CA THR A 358 16.31 -7.42 -17.54
C THR A 358 16.96 -8.22 -18.67
N GLN A 359 16.76 -7.80 -19.91
CA GLN A 359 17.37 -8.44 -21.08
C GLN A 359 18.91 -8.35 -21.06
N ASN A 360 19.57 -9.20 -21.86
CA ASN A 360 21.04 -9.22 -22.01
C ASN A 360 21.77 -9.30 -20.66
N SER A 361 22.58 -8.29 -20.32
CA SER A 361 23.31 -8.17 -19.06
C SER A 361 22.44 -7.84 -17.85
N GLY A 362 21.11 -7.82 -17.99
CA GLY A 362 20.20 -7.47 -16.90
C GLY A 362 20.27 -5.98 -16.57
N LEU A 363 20.06 -5.65 -15.30
CA LEU A 363 20.11 -4.27 -14.79
C LEU A 363 21.52 -3.65 -14.85
N TRP A 364 22.55 -4.41 -15.23
CA TRP A 364 23.91 -3.88 -15.44
C TRP A 364 24.06 -3.07 -16.75
N ASP A 365 23.11 -3.19 -17.67
CA ASP A 365 23.14 -2.54 -18.98
C ASP A 365 22.71 -1.06 -18.89
N LYS A 366 23.61 -0.21 -18.37
CA LYS A 366 23.37 1.22 -18.16
C LYS A 366 22.93 1.94 -19.45
N GLN A 367 23.61 1.66 -20.57
CA GLN A 367 23.29 2.27 -21.87
C GLN A 367 21.85 2.00 -22.30
N ARG A 368 21.36 0.76 -22.15
CA ARG A 368 19.95 0.45 -22.42
C ARG A 368 19.02 1.18 -21.45
N LEU A 369 19.32 1.13 -20.15
CA LEU A 369 18.45 1.70 -19.12
C LEU A 369 18.25 3.21 -19.31
N GLU A 370 19.30 3.92 -19.74
CA GLU A 370 19.29 5.35 -20.07
C GLU A 370 18.69 5.69 -21.44
N GLY A 371 18.34 4.67 -22.25
CA GLY A 371 17.69 4.85 -23.54
C GLY A 371 16.35 5.60 -23.42
N ASP A 372 15.95 6.26 -24.51
CA ASP A 372 14.67 6.96 -24.58
C ASP A 372 13.46 6.02 -24.58
N SER A 373 12.25 6.57 -24.70
CA SER A 373 11.00 5.80 -24.67
C SER A 373 10.76 4.92 -25.89
N THR A 374 11.63 4.92 -26.90
CA THR A 374 11.57 4.02 -28.06
C THR A 374 12.39 2.74 -27.85
N ILE A 375 13.34 2.77 -26.91
CA ILE A 375 14.20 1.64 -26.60
C ILE A 375 13.49 0.69 -25.64
N THR A 376 13.08 -0.49 -26.13
CA THR A 376 12.45 -1.52 -25.30
C THR A 376 13.38 -1.93 -24.15
N GLY A 377 12.85 -1.94 -22.93
CA GLY A 377 13.61 -2.25 -21.72
C GLY A 377 14.41 -1.09 -21.13
N SER A 378 14.31 0.12 -21.69
CA SER A 378 14.79 1.33 -21.02
C SER A 378 13.86 1.73 -19.87
N ILE A 379 14.37 2.57 -18.95
CA ILE A 379 13.56 3.13 -17.86
C ILE A 379 12.45 4.02 -18.44
N ALA A 380 12.78 4.84 -19.45
CA ALA A 380 11.82 5.75 -20.08
C ALA A 380 10.68 4.99 -20.79
N TYR A 381 11.00 3.92 -21.51
CA TYR A 381 10.01 3.05 -22.15
C TYR A 381 9.09 2.42 -21.11
N THR A 382 9.66 1.80 -20.07
CA THR A 382 8.89 1.11 -19.02
C THR A 382 7.96 2.08 -18.28
N VAL A 383 8.43 3.28 -17.95
CA VAL A 383 7.60 4.33 -17.33
C VAL A 383 6.47 4.76 -18.27
N ALA A 384 6.71 4.87 -19.58
CA ALA A 384 5.68 5.22 -20.55
C ALA A 384 4.58 4.15 -20.61
N GLN A 385 4.94 2.86 -20.62
CA GLN A 385 3.99 1.75 -20.58
C GLN A 385 3.12 1.81 -19.30
N ILE A 386 3.75 2.01 -18.15
CA ILE A 386 3.02 2.11 -16.86
C ILE A 386 2.04 3.28 -16.88
N LYS A 387 2.45 4.46 -17.36
CA LYS A 387 1.59 5.64 -17.42
C LYS A 387 0.35 5.45 -18.31
N GLN A 388 0.46 4.70 -19.41
CA GLN A 388 -0.65 4.46 -20.33
C GLN A 388 -1.80 3.67 -19.68
N ARG A 389 -1.56 2.94 -18.59
CA ARG A 389 -2.58 2.14 -17.90
C ARG A 389 -3.27 2.87 -16.74
N ILE A 390 -2.69 3.97 -16.25
CA ILE A 390 -3.22 4.73 -15.08
C ILE A 390 -4.06 5.94 -15.52
N LEU A 391 -3.88 6.40 -16.76
CA LEU A 391 -4.53 7.58 -17.32
C LEU A 391 -5.90 7.27 -17.92
#